data_AF-A0A7S3FY86-F1
#
_entry.id   AF-A0A7S3FY86-F1
#
_cell.length_a   1.000
_cell.length_b   1.000
_cell.length_c   1.000
_cell.angle_alpha   90.00
_cell.angle_beta   90.00
_cell.angle_gamma   90.00
#
_symmetry.space_group_name_H-M   'P 1'
#
loop_
_entity.id
_entity.type
_entity.pdbx_description
1 polymer ?
#
loop_
_entity_poly.entity_id
_entity_poly.type
_entity_poly.pdbx_seq_one_letter_code
_entity_poly.pdbx_strand_id
1 'polypeptide(L)'
;MLKAQRDQELAKTQEDILAAQQKADELQKAYEEAEKQRQQTLQAKRDLEEGIEDLNLQTELAKKHAAEAEEEKRLAEEAAAFAKKQAEDAKAKAAADKLKAEEEQRAHLEKLRLEREAHEKHHNEVLAAQAASFKKAQEAQQKAHDALEAARKRLEERQIAEHKRQMAERRSAFEKQFRNVWATGDTGISQVQYTMTDHTAADDLIGKLFYNTLIADVEKHASPETQRTYLKDGKMVVDQISSFLRLIMLTSDDRVAELIEEVAASTSNTTYPAFDMVVTPIATGSKSYIEWVQTQTLKKEPETAFFNINADPALKALESKVPDMAMTELDSTMETSQESAQEEEDEEEDEE
;
A
#
# COMPACT_ATOMS: atom_id res chain seq x y z
N MET A 1 126.25 -12.54 -140.14
CA MET A 1 124.97 -11.81 -140.23
C MET A 1 123.88 -12.70 -139.65
N LEU A 2 123.18 -12.28 -138.58
CA LEU A 2 121.93 -12.85 -138.00
C LEU A 2 121.83 -12.67 -136.46
N LYS A 3 122.73 -11.89 -135.85
CA LYS A 3 122.62 -11.44 -134.44
C LYS A 3 121.82 -10.13 -134.26
N ALA A 4 121.15 -9.62 -135.31
CA ALA A 4 120.37 -8.36 -135.28
C ALA A 4 118.86 -8.53 -135.60
N GLN A 5 118.39 -9.77 -135.85
CA GLN A 5 116.95 -10.09 -136.04
C GLN A 5 116.32 -10.70 -134.77
N ARG A 6 117.07 -10.78 -133.67
CA ARG A 6 116.61 -11.34 -132.40
C ARG A 6 115.83 -10.34 -131.51
N ASP A 7 115.86 -9.05 -131.81
CA ASP A 7 115.37 -8.04 -130.86
C ASP A 7 114.11 -7.26 -131.30
N GLN A 8 113.61 -7.42 -132.53
CA GLN A 8 112.46 -6.65 -133.04
C GLN A 8 111.12 -7.42 -133.12
N GLU A 9 111.12 -8.76 -133.18
CA GLU A 9 109.88 -9.57 -133.19
C GLU A 9 109.36 -9.94 -131.78
N LEU A 10 110.24 -9.99 -130.78
CA LEU A 10 109.86 -10.27 -129.38
C LEU A 10 109.16 -9.09 -128.68
N ALA A 11 109.33 -7.86 -129.18
CA ALA A 11 108.70 -6.68 -128.60
C ALA A 11 107.25 -6.45 -129.09
N LYS A 12 106.92 -6.86 -130.33
CA LYS A 12 105.55 -6.70 -130.88
C LYS A 12 104.55 -7.72 -130.36
N THR A 13 105.00 -8.84 -129.80
CA THR A 13 104.12 -9.93 -129.35
C THR A 13 103.67 -9.81 -127.89
N GLN A 14 104.32 -8.98 -127.07
CA GLN A 14 103.91 -8.74 -125.67
C GLN A 14 102.83 -7.64 -125.51
N GLU A 15 102.80 -6.63 -126.38
CA GLU A 15 101.78 -5.58 -126.32
C GLU A 15 100.38 -6.09 -126.74
N ASP A 16 100.30 -6.96 -127.75
CA ASP A 16 99.02 -7.48 -128.25
C ASP A 16 98.32 -8.42 -127.25
N ILE A 17 99.08 -9.11 -126.39
CA ILE A 17 98.49 -10.01 -125.37
C ILE A 17 97.94 -9.23 -124.16
N LEU A 18 98.59 -8.13 -123.77
CA LEU A 18 98.10 -7.26 -122.68
C LEU A 18 96.85 -6.47 -123.08
N ALA A 19 96.77 -6.02 -124.34
CA ALA A 19 95.58 -5.36 -124.87
C ALA A 19 94.35 -6.29 -124.92
N ALA A 20 94.56 -7.59 -125.11
CA ALA A 20 93.48 -8.58 -125.11
C ALA A 20 92.92 -8.87 -123.70
N GLN A 21 93.75 -8.83 -122.64
CA GLN A 21 93.29 -9.07 -121.26
C GLN A 21 92.47 -7.90 -120.69
N GLN A 22 92.84 -6.64 -120.99
CA GLN A 22 92.10 -5.48 -120.48
C GLN A 22 90.67 -5.40 -121.06
N LYS A 23 90.47 -5.80 -122.31
CA LYS A 23 89.14 -5.85 -122.93
C LYS A 23 88.23 -6.94 -122.34
N ALA A 24 88.79 -8.02 -121.82
CA ALA A 24 88.01 -9.08 -121.19
C ALA A 24 87.48 -8.65 -119.80
N ASP A 25 88.30 -7.95 -119.00
CA ASP A 25 87.90 -7.48 -117.67
C ASP A 25 86.83 -6.37 -117.71
N GLU A 26 86.87 -5.49 -118.71
CA GLU A 26 85.83 -4.45 -118.90
C GLU A 26 84.46 -5.07 -119.22
N LEU A 27 84.43 -6.12 -120.05
CA LEU A 27 83.20 -6.82 -120.41
C LEU A 27 82.60 -7.57 -119.21
N GLN A 28 83.44 -8.10 -118.32
CA GLN A 28 82.96 -8.85 -117.16
C GLN A 28 82.36 -7.92 -116.08
N LYS A 29 82.95 -6.74 -115.86
CA LYS A 29 82.38 -5.72 -114.96
C LYS A 29 81.04 -5.17 -115.46
N ALA A 30 80.92 -4.96 -116.77
CA ALA A 30 79.66 -4.50 -117.37
C ALA A 30 78.53 -5.53 -117.21
N TYR A 31 78.85 -6.83 -117.23
CA TYR A 31 77.87 -7.89 -117.01
C TYR A 31 77.37 -7.94 -115.55
N GLU A 32 78.27 -7.80 -114.58
CA GLU A 32 77.92 -7.82 -113.15
C GLU A 32 77.04 -6.61 -112.74
N GLU A 33 77.30 -5.42 -113.29
CA GLU A 33 76.45 -4.25 -113.03
C GLU A 33 75.03 -4.42 -113.60
N ALA A 34 74.90 -5.04 -114.78
CA ALA A 34 73.60 -5.32 -115.39
C ALA A 34 72.76 -6.33 -114.58
N GLU A 35 73.38 -7.37 -114.02
CA GLU A 35 72.67 -8.30 -113.12
C GLU A 35 72.19 -7.61 -111.84
N LYS A 36 73.00 -6.72 -111.27
CA LYS A 36 72.66 -6.00 -110.04
C LYS A 36 71.44 -5.09 -110.22
N GLN A 37 71.36 -4.39 -111.35
CA GLN A 37 70.18 -3.58 -111.69
C GLN A 37 68.93 -4.43 -111.88
N ARG A 38 69.06 -5.61 -112.49
CA ARG A 38 67.93 -6.54 -112.67
C ARG A 38 67.40 -7.04 -111.33
N GLN A 39 68.27 -7.33 -110.37
CA GLN A 39 67.86 -7.75 -109.02
C GLN A 39 67.14 -6.62 -108.26
N GLN A 40 67.65 -5.39 -108.32
CA GLN A 40 66.99 -4.23 -107.69
C GLN A 40 65.59 -3.99 -108.27
N THR A 41 65.45 -4.11 -109.58
CA THR A 41 64.14 -3.95 -110.26
C THR A 41 63.14 -5.02 -109.84
N LEU A 42 63.60 -6.27 -109.64
CA LEU A 42 62.75 -7.36 -109.16
C LEU A 42 62.31 -7.19 -107.71
N GLN A 43 63.18 -6.68 -106.84
CA GLN A 43 62.82 -6.36 -105.45
C GLN A 43 61.80 -5.23 -105.38
N ALA A 44 62.04 -4.12 -106.09
CA ALA A 44 61.10 -3.00 -106.12
C ALA A 44 59.72 -3.39 -106.64
N LYS A 45 59.63 -4.36 -107.56
CA LYS A 45 58.35 -4.87 -108.05
C LYS A 45 57.59 -5.67 -106.98
N ARG A 46 58.29 -6.49 -106.16
CA ARG A 46 57.67 -7.25 -105.07
C ARG A 46 57.12 -6.35 -103.97
N ASP A 47 57.89 -5.36 -103.53
CA ASP A 47 57.47 -4.44 -102.46
C ASP A 47 56.23 -3.64 -102.87
N LEU A 48 56.09 -3.33 -104.17
CA LEU A 48 54.94 -2.62 -104.72
C LEU A 48 53.70 -3.52 -104.83
N GLU A 49 53.88 -4.79 -105.16
CA GLU A 49 52.79 -5.79 -105.14
C GLU A 49 52.29 -6.03 -103.70
N GLU A 50 53.18 -6.20 -102.71
CA GLU A 50 52.82 -6.34 -101.29
C GLU A 50 52.08 -5.09 -100.76
N GLY A 51 52.54 -3.88 -101.11
CA GLY A 51 51.88 -2.65 -100.68
C GLY A 51 50.47 -2.45 -101.25
N ILE A 52 50.18 -2.96 -102.45
CA ILE A 52 48.83 -2.92 -103.03
C ILE A 52 47.90 -3.91 -102.34
N GLU A 53 48.41 -5.10 -101.98
CA GLU A 53 47.62 -6.10 -101.24
C GLU A 53 47.23 -5.60 -99.84
N ASP A 54 48.16 -5.01 -99.10
CA ASP A 54 47.90 -4.45 -97.77
C ASP A 54 46.88 -3.31 -97.79
N LEU A 55 46.96 -2.41 -98.79
CA LEU A 55 46.02 -1.30 -98.91
C LEU A 55 44.59 -1.79 -99.22
N ASN A 56 44.47 -2.82 -100.06
CA ASN A 56 43.19 -3.44 -100.35
C ASN A 56 42.60 -4.14 -99.11
N LEU A 57 43.43 -4.84 -98.33
CA LEU A 57 43.01 -5.46 -97.07
C LEU A 57 42.51 -4.43 -96.05
N GLN A 58 43.23 -3.31 -95.87
CA GLN A 58 42.81 -2.23 -94.97
C GLN A 58 41.49 -1.59 -95.42
N THR A 59 41.30 -1.41 -96.73
CA THR A 59 40.07 -0.82 -97.26
C THR A 59 38.86 -1.72 -97.02
N GLU A 60 39.01 -3.05 -97.16
CA GLU A 60 37.95 -4.01 -96.88
C GLU A 60 37.63 -4.12 -95.38
N LEU A 61 38.64 -4.07 -94.50
CA LEU A 61 38.43 -4.02 -93.05
C LEU A 61 37.70 -2.75 -92.62
N ALA A 62 38.07 -1.59 -93.17
CA ALA A 62 37.40 -0.32 -92.89
C ALA A 62 35.93 -0.31 -93.30
N LYS A 63 35.60 -0.91 -94.46
CA LYS A 63 34.20 -1.07 -94.90
C LYS A 63 33.41 -1.99 -93.97
N LYS A 64 34.00 -3.11 -93.51
CA LYS A 64 33.34 -4.02 -92.57
C LYS A 64 33.04 -3.33 -91.24
N HIS A 65 34.01 -2.62 -90.67
CA HIS A 65 33.79 -1.88 -89.42
C HIS A 65 32.76 -0.75 -89.55
N ALA A 66 32.69 -0.08 -90.70
CA ALA A 66 31.65 0.92 -90.96
C ALA A 66 30.25 0.29 -91.00
N ALA A 67 30.10 -0.87 -91.65
CA ALA A 67 28.83 -1.60 -91.71
C ALA A 67 28.41 -2.16 -90.34
N GLU A 68 29.36 -2.70 -89.56
CA GLU A 68 29.12 -3.17 -88.18
C GLU A 68 28.66 -2.02 -87.28
N ALA A 69 29.29 -0.84 -87.38
CA ALA A 69 28.92 0.32 -86.58
C ALA A 69 27.52 0.88 -86.93
N GLU A 70 27.07 0.78 -88.19
CA GLU A 70 25.71 1.17 -88.57
C GLU A 70 24.66 0.16 -88.06
N GLU A 71 24.94 -1.14 -88.14
CA GLU A 71 24.08 -2.18 -87.57
C GLU A 71 23.97 -2.04 -86.04
N GLU A 72 25.07 -1.78 -85.35
CA GLU A 72 25.06 -1.53 -83.89
C GLU A 72 24.25 -0.30 -83.51
N LYS A 73 24.33 0.79 -84.28
CA LYS A 73 23.50 1.98 -84.05
C LYS A 73 22.02 1.67 -84.23
N ARG A 74 21.64 0.94 -85.28
CA ARG A 74 20.24 0.55 -85.51
C ARG A 74 19.72 -0.33 -84.37
N LEU A 75 20.50 -1.33 -83.94
CA LEU A 75 20.14 -2.19 -82.81
C LEU A 75 20.04 -1.41 -81.49
N ALA A 76 20.92 -0.42 -81.26
CA ALA A 76 20.86 0.44 -80.09
C ALA A 76 19.62 1.35 -80.08
N GLU A 77 19.23 1.90 -81.24
CA GLU A 77 18.01 2.69 -81.39
C GLU A 77 16.75 1.85 -81.17
N GLU A 78 16.70 0.64 -81.73
CA GLU A 78 15.60 -0.32 -81.50
C GLU A 78 15.50 -0.75 -80.03
N ALA A 79 16.64 -1.03 -79.39
CA ALA A 79 16.70 -1.36 -77.96
C ALA A 79 16.24 -0.20 -77.08
N ALA A 80 16.64 1.04 -77.40
CA ALA A 80 16.20 2.24 -76.69
C ALA A 80 14.69 2.49 -76.84
N ALA A 81 14.14 2.30 -78.05
CA ALA A 81 12.71 2.42 -78.31
C ALA A 81 11.91 1.34 -77.55
N PHE A 82 12.39 0.11 -77.53
CA PHE A 82 11.77 -0.98 -76.78
C PHE A 82 11.82 -0.75 -75.26
N ALA A 83 12.96 -0.31 -74.73
CA ALA A 83 13.11 0.05 -73.32
C ALA A 83 12.19 1.19 -72.91
N LYS A 84 12.02 2.21 -73.78
CA LYS A 84 11.08 3.31 -73.54
C LYS A 84 9.63 2.80 -73.46
N LYS A 85 9.23 1.94 -74.39
CA LYS A 85 7.89 1.33 -74.38
C LYS A 85 7.64 0.50 -73.12
N GLN A 86 8.61 -0.33 -72.73
CA GLN A 86 8.50 -1.09 -71.47
C GLN A 86 8.41 -0.18 -70.24
N ALA A 87 9.14 0.93 -70.21
CA ALA A 87 9.08 1.88 -69.11
C ALA A 87 7.72 2.60 -69.03
N GLU A 88 7.12 2.94 -70.17
CA GLU A 88 5.76 3.52 -70.23
C GLU A 88 4.70 2.50 -69.80
N ASP A 89 4.76 1.27 -70.29
CA ASP A 89 3.86 0.18 -69.90
C ASP A 89 3.99 -0.17 -68.40
N ALA A 90 5.22 -0.19 -67.87
CA ALA A 90 5.48 -0.41 -66.45
C ALA A 90 4.94 0.73 -65.58
N LYS A 91 5.06 1.98 -66.01
CA LYS A 91 4.47 3.14 -65.32
C LYS A 91 2.94 3.09 -65.32
N ALA A 92 2.34 2.74 -66.46
CA ALA A 92 0.88 2.60 -66.57
C ALA A 92 0.36 1.47 -65.66
N LYS A 93 1.06 0.32 -65.64
CA LYS A 93 0.72 -0.80 -64.75
C LYS A 93 0.87 -0.42 -63.27
N ALA A 94 1.96 0.24 -62.90
CA ALA A 94 2.18 0.69 -61.52
C ALA A 94 1.12 1.69 -61.04
N ALA A 95 0.67 2.60 -61.92
CA ALA A 95 -0.42 3.52 -61.61
C ALA A 95 -1.77 2.79 -61.39
N ALA A 96 -2.08 1.80 -62.23
CA ALA A 96 -3.28 0.98 -62.09
C ALA A 96 -3.25 0.12 -60.82
N ASP A 97 -2.12 -0.50 -60.52
CA ASP A 97 -1.93 -1.33 -59.31
C ASP A 97 -2.03 -0.48 -58.04
N LYS A 98 -1.51 0.76 -58.07
CA LYS A 98 -1.65 1.71 -56.94
C LYS A 98 -3.10 2.08 -56.68
N LEU A 99 -3.89 2.37 -57.71
CA LEU A 99 -5.31 2.71 -57.55
C LEU A 99 -6.11 1.53 -56.96
N LYS A 100 -5.88 0.31 -57.46
CA LYS A 100 -6.51 -0.89 -56.89
C LYS A 100 -6.12 -1.11 -55.43
N ALA A 101 -4.84 -0.93 -55.10
CA ALA A 101 -4.37 -1.04 -53.72
C ALA A 101 -5.00 0.01 -52.80
N GLU A 102 -5.18 1.26 -53.27
CA GLU A 102 -5.86 2.30 -52.49
C GLU A 102 -7.35 1.99 -52.29
N GLU A 103 -8.06 1.45 -53.29
CA GLU A 103 -9.45 1.02 -53.17
C GLU A 103 -9.61 -0.15 -52.19
N GLU A 104 -8.75 -1.16 -52.28
CA GLU A 104 -8.74 -2.31 -51.36
C GLU A 104 -8.42 -1.88 -49.92
N GLN A 105 -7.47 -0.96 -49.72
CA GLN A 105 -7.17 -0.41 -48.40
C GLN A 105 -8.36 0.36 -47.82
N ARG A 106 -9.04 1.19 -48.63
CA ARG A 106 -10.25 1.91 -48.18
C ARG A 106 -11.37 0.94 -47.80
N ALA A 107 -11.62 -0.08 -48.63
CA ALA A 107 -12.63 -1.09 -48.33
C ALA A 107 -12.30 -1.87 -47.04
N HIS A 108 -11.02 -2.20 -46.83
CA HIS A 108 -10.57 -2.87 -45.63
C HIS A 108 -10.72 -1.99 -44.38
N LEU A 109 -10.39 -0.70 -44.48
CA LEU A 109 -10.55 0.26 -43.38
C LEU A 109 -12.01 0.47 -42.99
N GLU A 110 -12.92 0.58 -43.95
CA GLU A 110 -14.36 0.67 -43.66
C GLU A 110 -14.87 -0.61 -42.98
N LYS A 111 -14.44 -1.79 -43.44
CA LYS A 111 -14.80 -3.06 -42.79
C LYS A 111 -14.30 -3.12 -41.34
N LEU A 112 -13.05 -2.74 -41.11
CA LEU A 112 -12.46 -2.71 -39.78
C LEU A 112 -13.17 -1.71 -38.86
N ARG A 113 -13.62 -0.56 -39.39
CA ARG A 113 -14.40 0.43 -38.64
C ARG A 113 -15.75 -0.15 -38.21
N LEU A 114 -16.49 -0.78 -39.12
CA LEU A 114 -17.78 -1.42 -38.81
C LEU A 114 -17.62 -2.55 -37.78
N GLU A 115 -16.58 -3.37 -37.89
CA GLU A 115 -16.29 -4.42 -36.92
C GLU A 115 -15.97 -3.84 -35.53
N ARG A 116 -15.19 -2.75 -35.47
CA ARG A 116 -14.91 -2.06 -34.20
C ARG A 116 -16.16 -1.48 -33.57
N GLU A 117 -17.01 -0.81 -34.35
CA GLU A 117 -18.28 -0.24 -33.86
C GLU A 117 -19.23 -1.35 -33.34
N ALA A 118 -19.31 -2.48 -34.04
CA ALA A 118 -20.11 -3.63 -33.60
C ALA A 118 -19.55 -4.25 -32.31
N HIS A 119 -18.22 -4.43 -32.23
CA HIS A 119 -17.57 -4.97 -31.05
C HIS A 119 -17.72 -4.03 -29.84
N GLU A 120 -17.59 -2.72 -30.03
CA GLU A 120 -17.77 -1.73 -28.96
C GLU A 120 -19.20 -1.75 -28.42
N LYS A 121 -20.22 -1.83 -29.29
CA LYS A 121 -21.61 -1.96 -28.88
C LYS A 121 -21.84 -3.23 -28.06
N HIS A 122 -21.39 -4.38 -28.57
CA HIS A 122 -21.52 -5.65 -27.85
C HIS A 122 -20.78 -5.61 -26.49
N HIS A 123 -19.58 -5.03 -26.45
CA HIS A 123 -18.82 -4.90 -25.22
C HIS A 123 -19.55 -4.02 -24.19
N ASN A 124 -20.08 -2.88 -24.62
CA ASN A 124 -20.83 -1.97 -23.75
C ASN A 124 -22.14 -2.61 -23.24
N GLU A 125 -22.84 -3.37 -24.07
CA GLU A 125 -24.03 -4.13 -23.67
C GLU A 125 -23.70 -5.20 -22.61
N VAL A 126 -22.61 -5.95 -22.81
CA VAL A 126 -22.13 -6.94 -21.84
C VAL A 126 -21.74 -6.28 -20.52
N LEU A 127 -21.01 -5.15 -20.56
CA LEU A 127 -20.65 -4.39 -19.36
C LEU A 127 -21.89 -3.85 -18.64
N ALA A 128 -22.88 -3.33 -19.37
CA ALA A 128 -24.14 -2.85 -18.80
C ALA A 128 -24.94 -3.99 -18.14
N ALA A 129 -24.98 -5.18 -18.77
CA ALA A 129 -25.63 -6.35 -18.20
C ALA A 129 -24.92 -6.85 -16.93
N GLN A 130 -23.58 -6.86 -16.92
CA GLN A 130 -22.78 -7.20 -15.73
C GLN A 130 -22.95 -6.18 -14.60
N ALA A 131 -22.97 -4.88 -14.92
CA ALA A 131 -23.21 -3.84 -13.92
C ALA A 131 -24.60 -3.97 -13.29
N ALA A 132 -25.62 -4.28 -14.11
CA ALA A 132 -26.98 -4.48 -13.62
C ALA A 132 -27.11 -5.72 -12.72
N SER A 133 -26.46 -6.84 -13.07
CA SER A 133 -26.46 -8.05 -12.23
C SER A 133 -25.69 -7.84 -10.92
N PHE A 134 -24.54 -7.16 -10.98
CA PHE A 134 -23.76 -6.81 -9.80
C PHE A 134 -24.53 -5.90 -8.86
N LYS A 135 -25.21 -4.87 -9.38
CA LYS A 135 -26.04 -3.97 -8.58
C LYS A 135 -27.16 -4.73 -7.84
N LYS A 136 -27.86 -5.64 -8.54
CA LYS A 136 -28.91 -6.48 -7.91
C LYS A 136 -28.33 -7.39 -6.82
N ALA A 137 -27.17 -8.00 -7.06
CA ALA A 137 -26.50 -8.83 -6.06
C ALA A 137 -26.08 -8.00 -4.83
N GLN A 138 -25.55 -6.79 -5.05
CA GLN A 138 -25.13 -5.89 -3.98
C GLN A 138 -26.33 -5.39 -3.14
N GLU A 139 -27.45 -5.05 -3.78
CA GLU A 139 -28.69 -4.68 -3.08
C GLU A 139 -29.25 -5.85 -2.24
N ALA A 140 -29.21 -7.07 -2.76
CA ALA A 140 -29.62 -8.26 -2.01
C ALA A 140 -28.69 -8.54 -0.83
N GLN A 141 -27.37 -8.37 -1.01
CA GLN A 141 -26.38 -8.53 0.05
C GLN A 141 -26.55 -7.47 1.14
N GLN A 142 -26.79 -6.21 0.76
CA GLN A 142 -27.06 -5.13 1.72
C GLN A 142 -28.32 -5.42 2.54
N LYS A 143 -29.43 -5.81 1.90
CA LYS A 143 -30.66 -6.19 2.62
C LYS A 143 -30.46 -7.36 3.59
N ALA A 144 -29.69 -8.37 3.18
CA ALA A 144 -29.37 -9.50 4.05
C ALA A 144 -28.51 -9.06 5.25
N HIS A 145 -27.53 -8.17 5.03
CA HIS A 145 -26.70 -7.61 6.08
C HIS A 145 -27.51 -6.76 7.06
N ASP A 146 -28.36 -5.87 6.58
CA ASP A 146 -29.22 -5.03 7.42
C ASP A 146 -30.18 -5.88 8.27
N ALA A 147 -30.72 -6.96 7.70
CA ALA A 147 -31.56 -7.90 8.44
C ALA A 147 -30.80 -8.64 9.55
N LEU A 148 -29.54 -9.05 9.29
CA LEU A 148 -28.67 -9.67 10.28
C LEU A 148 -28.29 -8.69 11.40
N GLU A 149 -27.94 -7.45 11.08
CA GLU A 149 -27.65 -6.43 12.09
C GLU A 149 -28.87 -6.13 12.97
N ALA A 150 -30.06 -6.03 12.38
CA ALA A 150 -31.30 -5.82 13.13
C ALA A 150 -31.59 -7.00 14.08
N ALA A 151 -31.34 -8.24 13.63
CA ALA A 151 -31.49 -9.43 14.48
C ALA A 151 -30.47 -9.43 15.64
N ARG A 152 -29.21 -9.06 15.37
CA ARG A 152 -28.16 -8.96 16.39
C ARG A 152 -28.50 -7.90 17.45
N LYS A 153 -28.91 -6.70 17.02
CA LYS A 153 -29.30 -5.62 17.95
C LYS A 153 -30.44 -6.06 18.88
N ARG A 154 -31.44 -6.77 18.36
CA ARG A 154 -32.54 -7.32 19.18
C ARG A 154 -32.07 -8.35 20.20
N LEU A 155 -31.10 -9.21 19.85
CA LEU A 155 -30.53 -10.17 20.78
C LEU A 155 -29.70 -9.47 21.87
N GLU A 156 -28.87 -8.50 21.49
CA GLU A 156 -28.08 -7.70 22.43
C GLU A 156 -28.98 -6.94 23.42
N GLU A 157 -30.06 -6.32 22.95
CA GLU A 157 -31.05 -5.66 23.81
C GLU A 157 -31.70 -6.61 24.82
N ARG A 158 -32.07 -7.83 24.39
CA ARG A 158 -32.62 -8.86 25.28
C ARG A 158 -31.61 -9.29 26.33
N GLN A 159 -30.36 -9.53 25.94
CA GLN A 159 -29.29 -9.92 26.86
C GLN A 159 -29.00 -8.81 27.88
N ILE A 160 -28.99 -7.54 27.44
CA ILE A 160 -28.80 -6.39 28.33
C ILE A 160 -29.97 -6.28 29.31
N ALA A 161 -31.21 -6.45 28.84
CA ALA A 161 -32.40 -6.40 29.69
C ALA A 161 -32.40 -7.53 30.73
N GLU A 162 -32.06 -8.75 30.30
CA GLU A 162 -31.96 -9.91 31.18
C GLU A 162 -30.84 -9.74 32.21
N HIS A 163 -29.66 -9.30 31.77
CA HIS A 163 -28.54 -9.03 32.67
C HIS A 163 -28.89 -7.93 33.69
N LYS A 164 -29.58 -6.86 33.28
CA LYS A 164 -30.10 -5.85 34.21
C LYS A 164 -31.06 -6.43 35.23
N ARG A 165 -31.96 -7.34 34.82
CA ARG A 165 -32.88 -8.03 35.73
C ARG A 165 -32.12 -8.88 36.75
N GLN A 166 -31.18 -9.71 36.29
CA GLN A 166 -30.32 -10.53 37.16
C GLN A 166 -29.52 -9.68 38.14
N MET A 167 -28.97 -8.54 37.70
CA MET A 167 -28.22 -7.63 38.58
C MET A 167 -29.12 -6.95 39.62
N ALA A 168 -30.35 -6.58 39.27
CA ALA A 168 -31.32 -6.04 40.22
C ALA A 168 -31.75 -7.08 41.26
N GLU A 169 -32.02 -8.32 40.82
CA GLU A 169 -32.32 -9.45 41.71
C GLU A 169 -31.15 -9.74 42.66
N ARG A 170 -29.91 -9.78 42.13
CA ARG A 170 -28.68 -9.93 42.94
C ARG A 170 -28.51 -8.80 43.94
N ARG A 171 -28.72 -7.54 43.54
CA ARG A 171 -28.67 -6.40 44.46
C ARG A 171 -29.72 -6.51 45.56
N SER A 172 -30.96 -6.89 45.24
CA SER A 172 -32.00 -7.07 46.25
C SER A 172 -31.70 -8.23 47.21
N ALA A 173 -31.20 -9.36 46.69
CA ALA A 173 -30.78 -10.49 47.52
C ALA A 173 -29.59 -10.12 48.42
N PHE A 174 -28.63 -9.38 47.87
CA PHE A 174 -27.47 -8.86 48.60
C PHE A 174 -27.88 -7.86 49.68
N GLU A 175 -28.75 -6.89 49.38
CA GLU A 175 -29.27 -5.91 50.37
C GLU A 175 -30.04 -6.59 51.51
N LYS A 176 -30.80 -7.66 51.21
CA LYS A 176 -31.46 -8.48 52.23
C LYS A 176 -30.46 -9.19 53.15
N GLN A 177 -29.35 -9.68 52.62
CA GLN A 177 -28.31 -10.37 53.39
C GLN A 177 -27.36 -9.40 54.11
N PHE A 178 -27.13 -8.22 53.52
CA PHE A 178 -26.12 -7.25 53.95
C PHE A 178 -26.77 -5.89 54.19
N ARG A 179 -27.63 -5.83 55.21
CA ARG A 179 -28.37 -4.62 55.64
C ARG A 179 -27.46 -3.43 55.99
N ASN A 180 -26.17 -3.67 56.22
CA ASN A 180 -25.22 -2.70 56.75
C ASN A 180 -24.32 -2.02 55.70
N VAL A 181 -24.45 -2.30 54.40
CA VAL A 181 -23.34 -1.96 53.48
C VAL A 181 -23.58 -0.66 52.71
N TRP A 182 -24.82 -0.18 52.52
CA TRP A 182 -25.06 0.99 51.67
C TRP A 182 -26.34 1.76 52.05
N ALA A 183 -26.23 2.77 52.93
CA ALA A 183 -27.07 3.96 52.77
C ALA A 183 -26.40 4.83 51.69
N THR A 184 -27.07 5.02 50.55
CA THR A 184 -26.63 5.97 49.51
C THR A 184 -27.52 7.22 49.61
N GLY A 185 -26.95 8.35 50.03
CA GLY A 185 -27.66 9.61 50.28
C GLY A 185 -27.01 10.43 51.40
N ASP A 186 -27.50 11.65 51.65
CA ASP A 186 -27.09 12.45 52.82
C ASP A 186 -27.38 11.65 54.10
N THR A 187 -26.33 11.21 54.80
CA THR A 187 -26.50 10.38 56.00
C THR A 187 -26.90 11.19 57.23
N GLY A 188 -26.89 12.52 57.14
CA GLY A 188 -27.26 13.42 58.24
C GLY A 188 -26.32 13.35 59.45
N ILE A 189 -25.11 12.83 59.24
CA ILE A 189 -24.08 12.65 60.27
C ILE A 189 -22.73 13.14 59.76
N SER A 190 -21.96 13.72 60.67
CA SER A 190 -20.66 14.31 60.40
C SER A 190 -19.61 13.77 61.36
N GLN A 191 -18.41 13.55 60.80
CA GLN A 191 -17.21 13.28 61.57
C GLN A 191 -16.51 14.59 61.91
N VAL A 192 -16.23 14.81 63.19
CA VAL A 192 -15.57 16.02 63.70
C VAL A 192 -14.20 15.65 64.26
N GLN A 193 -13.16 16.23 63.70
CA GLN A 193 -11.79 15.99 64.10
C GLN A 193 -11.29 17.19 64.90
N TYR A 194 -10.81 16.96 66.12
CA TYR A 194 -10.32 17.98 67.02
C TYR A 194 -8.98 17.56 67.63
N THR A 195 -8.02 18.48 67.71
CA THR A 195 -6.70 18.21 68.29
C THR A 195 -6.49 19.01 69.57
N MET A 196 -6.00 18.35 70.62
CA MET A 196 -5.58 19.01 71.86
C MET A 196 -4.33 18.38 72.47
N THR A 197 -3.73 19.04 73.46
CA THR A 197 -2.48 18.59 74.09
C THR A 197 -2.67 17.94 75.47
N ASP A 198 -3.73 18.30 76.18
CA ASP A 198 -3.97 17.84 77.55
C ASP A 198 -4.93 16.64 77.58
N HIS A 199 -4.47 15.52 78.13
CA HIS A 199 -5.24 14.29 78.25
C HIS A 199 -6.40 14.39 79.22
N THR A 200 -6.23 15.11 80.34
CA THR A 200 -7.27 15.22 81.36
C THR A 200 -8.38 16.13 80.86
N ALA A 201 -8.02 17.28 80.28
CA ALA A 201 -9.00 18.17 79.64
C ALA A 201 -9.76 17.47 78.49
N ALA A 202 -9.12 16.55 77.77
CA ALA A 202 -9.77 15.76 76.72
C ALA A 202 -10.88 14.88 77.29
N ASP A 203 -10.60 14.16 78.37
CA ASP A 203 -11.55 13.22 78.97
C ASP A 203 -12.73 13.98 79.61
N ASP A 204 -12.47 15.13 80.23
CA ASP A 204 -13.51 16.01 80.76
C ASP A 204 -14.41 16.58 79.65
N LEU A 205 -13.81 17.01 78.53
CA LEU A 205 -14.55 17.48 77.37
C LEU A 205 -15.42 16.35 76.79
N ILE A 206 -14.83 15.18 76.54
CA ILE A 206 -15.55 14.00 76.02
C ILE A 206 -16.74 13.67 76.92
N GLY A 207 -16.54 13.63 78.25
CA GLY A 207 -17.61 13.39 79.21
C GLY A 207 -18.74 14.40 79.09
N LYS A 208 -18.42 15.69 78.93
CA LYS A 208 -19.40 16.77 78.75
C LYS A 208 -20.17 16.63 77.42
N LEU A 209 -19.48 16.30 76.34
CA LEU A 209 -20.07 16.13 75.01
C LEU A 209 -21.05 14.94 74.97
N PHE A 210 -20.69 13.80 75.59
CA PHE A 210 -21.61 12.68 75.75
C PHE A 210 -22.79 13.02 76.66
N TYR A 211 -22.53 13.73 77.77
CA TYR A 211 -23.59 14.13 78.69
C TYR A 211 -24.64 15.03 78.02
N ASN A 212 -24.21 15.97 77.17
CA ASN A 212 -25.08 16.89 76.44
C ASN A 212 -25.66 16.31 75.12
N THR A 213 -25.43 15.02 74.87
CA THR A 213 -25.83 14.33 73.62
C THR A 213 -25.35 15.02 72.35
N LEU A 214 -24.16 15.62 72.41
CA LEU A 214 -23.54 16.32 71.27
C LEU A 214 -22.73 15.38 70.37
N ILE A 215 -22.32 14.22 70.88
CA ILE A 215 -21.60 13.20 70.14
C ILE A 215 -22.19 11.82 70.46
N ALA A 216 -22.15 10.91 69.48
CA ALA A 216 -22.55 9.51 69.65
C ALA A 216 -21.36 8.59 69.90
N ASP A 217 -20.19 8.93 69.35
CA ASP A 217 -18.98 8.11 69.40
C ASP A 217 -17.73 8.99 69.35
N VAL A 218 -16.62 8.51 69.92
CA VAL A 218 -15.32 9.16 69.88
C VAL A 218 -14.17 8.16 69.82
N GLU A 219 -13.29 8.36 68.84
CA GLU A 219 -12.01 7.69 68.75
C GLU A 219 -10.91 8.62 69.26
N LYS A 220 -10.20 8.19 70.31
CA LYS A 220 -9.09 8.92 70.91
C LYS A 220 -7.77 8.35 70.40
N HIS A 221 -7.09 9.09 69.54
CA HIS A 221 -5.74 8.76 69.08
C HIS A 221 -4.70 9.51 69.90
N ALA A 222 -4.12 8.80 70.86
CA ALA A 222 -2.93 9.22 71.61
C ALA A 222 -1.71 8.52 71.02
N SER A 223 -1.10 9.09 69.97
CA SER A 223 0.16 8.55 69.45
C SER A 223 1.32 9.43 69.92
N PRO A 224 2.33 8.85 70.60
CA PRO A 224 3.50 9.59 71.09
C PRO A 224 4.40 10.11 69.95
N GLU A 225 4.18 9.63 68.72
CA GLU A 225 4.96 10.02 67.53
C GLU A 225 4.28 11.10 66.69
N THR A 226 3.04 11.50 67.03
CA THR A 226 2.34 12.54 66.27
C THR A 226 2.91 13.91 66.61
N GLN A 227 3.50 14.56 65.60
CA GLN A 227 4.01 15.93 65.70
C GLN A 227 3.16 16.87 64.85
N ARG A 228 2.82 18.04 65.41
CA ARG A 228 2.19 19.11 64.65
C ARG A 228 3.27 20.07 64.17
N THR A 229 3.40 20.23 62.86
CA THR A 229 4.25 21.27 62.25
C THR A 229 3.35 22.33 61.63
N TYR A 230 3.55 23.59 62.01
CA TYR A 230 2.76 24.70 61.50
C TYR A 230 3.63 25.93 61.23
N LEU A 231 3.11 26.83 60.42
CA LEU A 231 3.76 28.11 60.11
C LEU A 231 3.40 29.11 61.21
N LYS A 232 4.39 29.74 61.85
CA LYS A 232 4.20 30.87 62.78
C LYS A 232 5.19 31.97 62.42
N ASP A 233 4.69 33.17 62.14
CA ASP A 233 5.51 34.33 61.77
C ASP A 233 6.48 34.06 60.60
N GLY A 234 6.03 33.31 59.59
CA GLY A 234 6.82 32.96 58.40
C GLY A 234 7.91 31.91 58.64
N LYS A 235 7.98 31.32 59.84
CA LYS A 235 8.91 30.25 60.19
C LYS A 235 8.16 28.96 60.44
N MET A 236 8.76 27.85 60.02
CA MET A 236 8.30 26.52 60.39
C MET A 236 8.55 26.34 61.90
N VAL A 237 7.49 26.10 62.65
CA VAL A 237 7.56 25.70 64.05
C VAL A 237 7.08 24.25 64.12
N VAL A 238 7.93 23.40 64.68
CA VAL A 238 7.57 22.03 65.05
C VAL A 238 7.21 22.07 66.52
N ASP A 239 5.97 21.72 66.83
CA ASP A 239 5.53 21.63 68.20
C ASP A 239 6.02 20.32 68.79
N GLN A 240 7.02 20.41 69.66
CA GLN A 240 7.68 19.25 70.29
C GLN A 240 6.95 18.79 71.56
N ILE A 241 5.77 19.36 71.87
CA ILE A 241 4.94 18.88 72.98
C ILE A 241 4.66 17.39 72.76
N SER A 242 5.07 16.57 73.71
CA SER A 242 5.26 15.12 73.56
C SER A 242 3.97 14.28 73.50
N SER A 243 2.81 14.89 73.25
CA SER A 243 1.55 14.17 73.15
C SER A 243 0.44 15.05 72.58
N PHE A 244 0.25 15.03 71.26
CA PHE A 244 -1.00 15.49 70.68
C PHE A 244 -2.05 14.38 70.76
N LEU A 245 -3.23 14.76 71.21
CA LEU A 245 -4.43 13.95 71.18
C LEU A 245 -5.30 14.39 70.02
N ARG A 246 -5.52 13.47 69.10
CA ARG A 246 -6.53 13.66 68.05
C ARG A 246 -7.79 12.93 68.45
N LEU A 247 -8.86 13.68 68.63
CA LEU A 247 -10.21 13.18 68.84
C LEU A 247 -10.92 13.16 67.49
N ILE A 248 -11.49 12.01 67.16
CA ILE A 248 -12.36 11.84 66.01
C ILE A 248 -13.74 11.51 66.57
N MET A 249 -14.64 12.48 66.50
CA MET A 249 -15.99 12.38 67.07
C MET A 249 -17.00 12.18 65.95
N LEU A 250 -18.11 11.50 66.26
CA LEU A 250 -19.25 11.36 65.36
C LEU A 250 -20.47 12.05 65.96
N THR A 251 -21.14 12.87 65.15
CA THR A 251 -22.33 13.61 65.55
C THR A 251 -23.35 13.68 64.42
N SER A 252 -24.58 14.09 64.71
CA SER A 252 -25.55 14.45 63.68
C SER A 252 -25.29 15.87 63.16
N ASP A 253 -25.63 16.12 61.90
CA ASP A 253 -25.38 17.41 61.26
C ASP A 253 -26.07 18.57 62.01
N ASP A 254 -27.24 18.31 62.60
CA ASP A 254 -28.00 19.28 63.39
C ASP A 254 -27.28 19.72 64.68
N ARG A 255 -26.44 18.86 65.26
CA ARG A 255 -25.73 19.14 66.53
C ARG A 255 -24.32 19.66 66.31
N VAL A 256 -23.84 19.73 65.06
CA VAL A 256 -22.49 20.22 64.75
C VAL A 256 -22.29 21.62 65.32
N ALA A 257 -23.21 22.56 65.10
CA ALA A 257 -23.06 23.94 65.56
C ALA A 257 -22.90 24.04 67.09
N GLU A 258 -23.75 23.34 67.85
CA GLU A 258 -23.67 23.29 69.32
C GLU A 258 -22.37 22.62 69.79
N LEU A 259 -21.92 21.58 69.09
CA LEU A 259 -20.63 20.93 69.35
C LEU A 259 -19.46 21.90 69.13
N ILE A 260 -19.49 22.72 68.08
CA ILE A 260 -18.46 23.75 67.83
C ILE A 260 -18.40 24.72 68.99
N GLU A 261 -19.55 25.22 69.45
CA GLU A 261 -19.63 26.17 70.56
C GLU A 261 -19.09 25.58 71.86
N GLU A 262 -19.43 24.33 72.17
CA GLU A 262 -19.01 23.66 73.40
C GLU A 262 -17.49 23.37 73.42
N VAL A 263 -16.93 22.97 72.26
CA VAL A 263 -15.48 22.76 72.09
C VAL A 263 -14.74 24.11 72.16
N ALA A 264 -15.27 25.15 71.54
CA ALA A 264 -14.69 26.49 71.60
C ALA A 264 -14.72 27.05 73.04
N ALA A 265 -15.79 26.81 73.79
CA ALA A 265 -15.91 27.25 75.19
C ALA A 265 -14.96 26.51 76.14
N SER A 266 -14.67 25.23 75.87
CA SER A 266 -13.73 24.44 76.68
C SER A 266 -12.26 24.77 76.36
N THR A 267 -11.98 25.30 75.18
CA THR A 267 -10.63 25.59 74.73
C THR A 267 -10.23 27.01 75.14
N SER A 268 -9.51 27.12 76.25
CA SER A 268 -8.92 28.39 76.73
C SER A 268 -7.75 28.90 75.88
N ASN A 269 -7.42 28.21 74.78
CA ASN A 269 -6.20 28.44 74.03
C ASN A 269 -6.31 29.66 73.11
N THR A 270 -6.07 30.83 73.71
CA THR A 270 -5.88 32.12 73.02
C THR A 270 -4.51 32.23 72.34
N THR A 271 -3.67 31.20 72.43
CA THR A 271 -2.31 31.21 71.89
C THR A 271 -2.28 30.58 70.49
N TYR A 272 -1.59 31.23 69.55
CA TYR A 272 -1.40 30.75 68.19
C TYR A 272 -0.64 29.40 68.15
N PRO A 273 -1.14 28.39 67.40
CA PRO A 273 -2.29 28.43 66.50
C PRO A 273 -3.62 28.28 67.25
N ALA A 274 -4.66 28.97 66.76
CA ALA A 274 -6.02 28.79 67.26
C ALA A 274 -6.46 27.32 67.13
N PHE A 275 -7.44 26.92 67.94
CA PHE A 275 -7.97 25.57 67.96
C PHE A 275 -8.39 25.12 66.54
N ASP A 276 -7.98 23.92 66.15
CA ASP A 276 -8.24 23.33 64.84
C ASP A 276 -9.34 22.29 64.94
N MET A 277 -10.45 22.54 64.26
CA MET A 277 -11.53 21.57 64.15
C MET A 277 -11.95 21.43 62.69
N VAL A 278 -12.07 20.19 62.23
CA VAL A 278 -12.47 19.84 60.86
C VAL A 278 -13.73 19.00 60.91
N VAL A 279 -14.77 19.46 60.24
CA VAL A 279 -16.04 18.74 60.11
C VAL A 279 -16.11 18.14 58.71
N THR A 280 -16.31 16.83 58.62
CA THR A 280 -16.43 16.08 57.37
C THR A 280 -17.77 15.36 57.36
N PRO A 281 -18.72 15.71 56.46
CA PRO A 281 -19.96 14.96 56.31
C PRO A 281 -19.68 13.56 55.80
N ILE A 282 -20.37 12.56 56.35
CA ILE A 282 -20.23 11.18 55.90
C ILE A 282 -21.15 10.96 54.71
N ALA A 283 -20.61 10.39 53.63
CA ALA A 283 -21.37 10.21 52.38
C ALA A 283 -22.15 8.89 52.35
N THR A 284 -21.63 7.84 53.01
CA THR A 284 -22.23 6.50 53.04
C THR A 284 -21.87 5.79 54.33
N GLY A 285 -22.71 4.84 54.74
CA GLY A 285 -22.44 4.02 55.91
C GLY A 285 -23.49 2.95 56.13
N SER A 286 -23.31 2.18 57.20
CA SER A 286 -24.32 1.22 57.67
C SER A 286 -25.54 1.96 58.16
N LYS A 287 -26.70 1.65 57.58
CA LYS A 287 -27.99 2.26 57.97
C LYS A 287 -28.24 2.12 59.47
N SER A 288 -28.01 0.94 60.01
CA SER A 288 -28.16 0.63 61.44
C SER A 288 -27.27 1.51 62.33
N TYR A 289 -26.04 1.78 61.88
CA TYR A 289 -25.09 2.60 62.62
C TYR A 289 -25.43 4.09 62.51
N ILE A 290 -25.82 4.55 61.32
CA ILE A 290 -26.29 5.93 61.11
C ILE A 290 -27.52 6.24 61.97
N GLU A 291 -28.52 5.35 61.97
CA GLU A 291 -29.73 5.48 62.80
C GLU A 291 -29.38 5.50 64.29
N TRP A 292 -28.43 4.66 64.71
CA TRP A 292 -27.93 4.66 66.09
C TRP A 292 -27.26 5.99 66.46
N VAL A 293 -26.35 6.50 65.62
CA VAL A 293 -25.68 7.79 65.85
C VAL A 293 -26.71 8.91 66.01
N GLN A 294 -27.65 9.00 65.08
CA GLN A 294 -28.72 10.00 65.12
C GLN A 294 -29.55 9.90 66.40
N THR A 295 -29.86 8.68 66.85
CA THR A 295 -30.60 8.43 68.10
C THR A 295 -29.83 8.90 69.33
N GLN A 296 -28.50 8.64 69.39
CA GLN A 296 -27.68 9.05 70.53
C GLN A 296 -27.50 10.57 70.62
N THR A 297 -27.56 11.28 69.48
CA THR A 297 -27.42 12.74 69.43
C THR A 297 -28.74 13.51 69.55
N LEU A 298 -29.86 12.82 69.79
CA LEU A 298 -31.12 13.49 70.07
C LEU A 298 -31.02 14.34 71.34
N LYS A 299 -31.61 15.53 71.31
CA LYS A 299 -31.65 16.41 72.47
C LYS A 299 -32.37 15.73 73.61
N LYS A 300 -31.81 15.80 74.82
CA LYS A 300 -32.45 15.31 76.05
C LYS A 300 -33.67 16.19 76.36
N GLU A 301 -34.83 15.80 75.87
CA GLU A 301 -36.11 16.31 76.36
C GLU A 301 -36.37 15.70 77.76
N PRO A 302 -36.72 16.51 78.77
CA PRO A 302 -36.86 16.04 80.15
C PRO A 302 -38.00 15.03 80.38
N GLU A 303 -38.88 14.81 79.38
CA GLU A 303 -40.05 13.92 79.50
C GLU A 303 -39.87 12.52 78.89
N THR A 304 -38.80 12.25 78.13
CA THR A 304 -38.65 10.98 77.39
C THR A 304 -37.27 10.34 77.61
N ALA A 305 -37.10 9.69 78.75
CA ALA A 305 -35.91 8.91 79.07
C ALA A 305 -35.86 7.58 78.29
N PHE A 306 -35.45 7.61 77.02
CA PHE A 306 -35.08 6.42 76.21
C PHE A 306 -33.56 6.24 76.05
N PHE A 307 -32.76 6.99 76.81
CA PHE A 307 -31.31 7.00 76.72
C PHE A 307 -30.70 5.79 77.44
N ASN A 308 -30.76 4.60 76.82
CA ASN A 308 -29.90 3.43 77.07
C ASN A 308 -30.23 2.24 76.13
N ILE A 309 -30.46 2.50 74.84
CA ILE A 309 -30.54 1.41 73.86
C ILE A 309 -29.10 1.08 73.46
N ASN A 310 -28.60 -0.07 73.94
CA ASN A 310 -27.33 -0.64 73.48
C ASN A 310 -27.39 -0.83 71.96
N ALA A 311 -26.29 -0.52 71.26
CA ALA A 311 -26.16 -0.90 69.86
C ALA A 311 -26.42 -2.41 69.72
N ASP A 312 -27.15 -2.81 68.68
CA ASP A 312 -27.38 -4.23 68.41
C ASP A 312 -26.02 -4.96 68.37
N PRO A 313 -25.88 -6.12 69.03
CA PRO A 313 -24.62 -6.83 69.09
C PRO A 313 -24.11 -7.11 67.67
N ALA A 314 -22.79 -6.97 67.47
CA ALA A 314 -22.15 -7.24 66.18
C ALA A 314 -22.59 -8.60 65.64
N LEU A 315 -23.12 -8.63 64.42
CA LEU A 315 -23.49 -9.86 63.74
C LEU A 315 -22.26 -10.77 63.67
N LYS A 316 -22.42 -12.03 64.12
CA LYS A 316 -21.38 -13.05 63.97
C LYS A 316 -21.01 -13.16 62.49
N ALA A 317 -19.71 -13.17 62.20
CA ALA A 317 -19.19 -13.40 60.87
C ALA A 317 -19.78 -14.71 60.30
N LEU A 318 -20.35 -14.64 59.09
CA LEU A 318 -20.86 -15.80 58.38
C LEU A 318 -19.70 -16.72 57.98
N GLU A 319 -19.65 -17.93 58.53
CA GLU A 319 -18.73 -18.99 58.13
C GLU A 319 -19.12 -19.63 56.78
N SER A 320 -20.32 -19.38 56.28
CA SER A 320 -20.76 -19.85 54.97
C SER A 320 -20.48 -18.81 53.89
N LYS A 321 -19.59 -19.17 52.96
CA LYS A 321 -19.42 -18.45 51.70
C LYS A 321 -20.77 -18.39 50.98
N VAL A 322 -21.02 -17.25 50.33
CA VAL A 322 -22.13 -17.05 49.40
C VAL A 322 -22.18 -18.28 48.47
N PRO A 323 -23.31 -19.01 48.40
CA PRO A 323 -23.44 -20.06 47.40
C PRO A 323 -23.36 -19.36 46.05
N ASP A 324 -22.34 -19.67 45.27
CA ASP A 324 -22.36 -19.42 43.83
C ASP A 324 -23.65 -20.06 43.34
N MET A 325 -24.63 -19.23 42.99
CA MET A 325 -25.84 -19.73 42.34
C MET A 325 -25.37 -20.42 41.08
N ALA A 326 -25.50 -21.75 41.08
CA ALA A 326 -25.14 -22.62 39.98
C ALA A 326 -25.60 -21.97 38.68
N MET A 327 -24.65 -21.80 37.76
CA MET A 327 -24.94 -21.74 36.33
C MET A 327 -25.88 -22.91 36.06
N THR A 328 -27.16 -22.61 35.86
CA THR A 328 -28.07 -23.57 35.26
C THR A 328 -27.48 -23.90 33.91
N GLU A 329 -26.96 -25.12 33.79
CA GLU A 329 -26.51 -25.70 32.53
C GLU A 329 -27.64 -25.48 31.52
N LEU A 330 -27.33 -24.76 30.44
CA LEU A 330 -28.16 -24.68 29.26
C LEU A 330 -28.26 -26.11 28.73
N ASP A 331 -29.41 -26.72 29.00
CA ASP A 331 -29.82 -28.03 28.57
C ASP A 331 -29.63 -28.14 27.05
N SER A 332 -28.71 -29.01 26.66
CA SER A 332 -28.42 -29.41 25.29
C SER A 332 -29.49 -30.39 24.82
N THR A 333 -30.72 -29.91 24.68
CA THR A 333 -31.77 -30.63 23.94
C THR A 333 -31.76 -30.14 22.49
N MET A 334 -30.73 -30.59 21.75
CA MET A 334 -30.84 -30.77 20.30
C MET A 334 -31.75 -31.98 20.08
N GLU A 335 -33.05 -31.76 20.19
CA GLU A 335 -34.07 -32.72 19.81
C GLU A 335 -33.98 -32.91 18.30
N THR A 336 -33.49 -34.09 17.92
CA THR A 336 -33.31 -34.52 16.54
C THR A 336 -34.69 -34.89 16.00
N SER A 337 -35.38 -33.95 15.36
CA SER A 337 -36.57 -34.23 14.56
C SER A 337 -36.16 -34.90 13.24
N GLN A 338 -35.77 -36.18 13.31
CA GLN A 338 -35.95 -37.12 12.22
C GLN A 338 -37.22 -37.91 12.54
N GLU A 339 -38.37 -37.38 12.13
CA GLU A 339 -39.61 -38.14 12.10
C GLU A 339 -39.88 -38.59 10.67
N SER A 340 -39.82 -39.91 10.54
CA SER A 340 -40.14 -40.80 9.43
C SER A 340 -41.31 -40.37 8.55
N ALA A 341 -41.06 -40.33 7.24
CA ALA A 341 -42.08 -40.49 6.21
C ALA A 341 -41.89 -41.87 5.56
N GLN A 342 -42.72 -42.84 5.97
CA GLN A 342 -43.07 -44.08 5.26
C GLN A 342 -44.40 -44.54 5.88
N GLU A 343 -45.51 -44.39 5.14
CA GLU A 343 -46.16 -45.43 4.32
C GLU A 343 -47.21 -46.20 5.14
N GLU A 344 -48.47 -45.91 4.85
CA GLU A 344 -49.68 -46.76 4.93
C GLU A 344 -50.75 -45.96 4.16
N GLU A 345 -50.98 -46.21 2.86
CA GLU A 345 -51.91 -47.21 2.29
C GLU A 345 -53.32 -47.15 2.89
N ASP A 346 -54.29 -46.81 2.03
CA ASP A 346 -55.69 -47.29 1.94
C ASP A 346 -56.41 -46.30 0.98
N GLU A 347 -56.60 -46.64 -0.30
CA GLU A 347 -57.74 -47.40 -0.86
C GLU A 347 -59.11 -46.80 -0.50
N GLU A 348 -59.77 -46.22 -1.52
CA GLU A 348 -61.22 -46.26 -1.82
C GLU A 348 -61.39 -45.51 -3.17
N GLU A 349 -61.65 -46.19 -4.30
CA GLU A 349 -63.00 -46.50 -4.82
C GLU A 349 -63.88 -45.25 -4.82
N ASP A 350 -64.10 -44.55 -5.93
CA ASP A 350 -65.09 -44.77 -7.00
C ASP A 350 -65.30 -43.35 -7.61
N GLU A 351 -65.60 -43.05 -8.87
CA GLU A 351 -66.69 -43.50 -9.74
C GLU A 351 -66.56 -42.71 -11.07
N GLU A 352 -66.94 -43.34 -12.19
CA GLU A 352 -67.25 -42.81 -13.55
C GLU A 352 -66.16 -42.32 -14.53
#